data_AF-A0A933FZ77-F1
#
_entry.id   AF-A0A933FZ77-F1
#
_cell.length_a   1.000
_cell.length_b   1.000
_cell.length_c   1.000
_cell.angle_alpha   90.00
_cell.angle_beta   90.00
_cell.angle_gamma   90.00
#
_symmetry.space_group_name_H-M   'P 1'
#
loop_
_entity.id
_entity.type
_entity.pdbx_description
1 polymer ?
#
loop_
_entity_poly.entity_id
_entity_poly.type
_entity_poly.pdbx_seq_one_letter_code
_entity_poly.pdbx_strand_id
1 'polypeptide(L)'
;MILGFLVLLGSHANSQLDAKFPLYQHVQSNPGDLDSNSEQAKITQPTEVLTTIFSDLENGIKAGDVRIVSKYIGMKVYLNLRGAESGYYSGNHAVYLIQNFFGTRRTITFKLSTIKDTETTPYATGSGTFTTRGSREKLQVYVALGKKDDQWVITQFSVY
;
A
#
# COMPACT_ATOMS: atom_id res chain seq x y z
N MET A 1 -53.08 -19.53 -14.50
CA MET A 1 -52.89 -19.00 -13.14
C MET A 1 -51.86 -19.88 -12.44
N ILE A 2 -50.67 -19.33 -12.18
CA ILE A 2 -49.63 -19.70 -11.17
C ILE A 2 -49.07 -21.15 -11.23
N LEU A 3 -47.87 -21.38 -11.77
CA LEU A 3 -46.52 -21.34 -11.15
C LEU A 3 -46.11 -22.66 -10.45
N GLY A 4 -44.98 -23.23 -10.88
CA GLY A 4 -44.34 -24.38 -10.24
C GLY A 4 -42.92 -24.58 -10.74
N PHE A 5 -41.96 -23.99 -10.01
CA PHE A 5 -40.50 -24.10 -10.16
C PHE A 5 -39.97 -25.37 -9.47
N LEU A 6 -38.98 -26.06 -10.08
CA LEU A 6 -37.93 -26.92 -9.47
C LEU A 6 -37.18 -27.64 -10.64
N VAL A 7 -35.87 -27.92 -10.71
CA VAL A 7 -34.67 -27.64 -9.89
C VAL A 7 -33.44 -28.18 -10.65
N LEU A 8 -32.27 -27.52 -10.48
CA LEU A 8 -30.85 -27.97 -10.55
C LEU A 8 -30.30 -28.57 -11.89
N LEU A 9 -29.05 -28.33 -12.33
CA LEU A 9 -27.74 -28.35 -11.63
C LEU A 9 -26.61 -27.65 -12.42
N GLY A 10 -25.62 -27.12 -11.68
CA GLY A 10 -24.19 -27.02 -12.06
C GLY A 10 -23.78 -25.74 -12.81
N SER A 11 -22.59 -25.15 -12.66
CA SER A 11 -21.42 -25.39 -11.82
C SER A 11 -20.47 -24.18 -11.99
N HIS A 12 -19.84 -23.75 -10.89
CA HIS A 12 -18.55 -23.04 -10.77
C HIS A 12 -18.26 -21.61 -11.30
N ALA A 13 -17.39 -20.97 -10.50
CA ALA A 13 -16.51 -19.79 -10.72
C ALA A 13 -17.20 -18.41 -10.70
N ASN A 14 -17.15 -17.63 -9.62
CA ASN A 14 -16.02 -16.92 -9.00
C ASN A 14 -15.51 -15.69 -9.80
N SER A 15 -15.64 -14.53 -9.14
CA SER A 15 -14.88 -13.28 -9.25
C SER A 15 -14.75 -12.55 -10.60
N GLN A 16 -15.44 -11.41 -10.72
CA GLN A 16 -14.97 -10.25 -11.50
C GLN A 16 -15.38 -8.96 -10.74
N LEU A 17 -14.49 -8.45 -9.89
CA LEU A 17 -14.46 -7.03 -9.54
C LEU A 17 -13.47 -6.41 -10.55
N ASP A 18 -14.03 -5.85 -11.62
CA ASP A 18 -13.30 -5.12 -12.65
C ASP A 18 -12.66 -3.85 -12.06
N ALA A 19 -11.44 -3.97 -11.53
CA ALA A 19 -10.53 -2.85 -11.44
C ALA A 19 -9.88 -2.66 -12.81
N LYS A 20 -10.50 -1.85 -13.67
CA LYS A 20 -9.92 -1.37 -14.93
C LYS A 20 -8.67 -0.55 -14.62
N PHE A 21 -7.49 -1.14 -14.79
CA PHE A 21 -6.26 -0.40 -15.03
C PHE A 21 -6.11 -0.16 -16.53
N PRO A 22 -5.77 1.05 -17.00
CA PRO A 22 -5.59 1.30 -18.43
C PRO A 22 -4.42 0.46 -18.97
N LEU A 23 -4.71 -0.33 -20.00
CA LEU A 23 -3.72 -1.07 -20.79
C LEU A 23 -2.98 -0.07 -21.69
N TYR A 24 -1.69 0.16 -21.49
CA TYR A 24 -0.90 0.98 -22.41
C TYR A 24 -0.68 0.20 -23.72
N GLN A 25 -1.13 0.78 -24.84
CA GLN A 25 -0.91 0.26 -26.19
C GLN A 25 0.59 0.29 -26.52
N HIS A 26 1.10 -0.79 -27.11
CA HIS A 26 2.44 -0.80 -27.71
C HIS A 26 2.45 0.11 -28.94
N VAL A 27 3.10 1.26 -28.84
CA VAL A 27 3.42 2.11 -29.99
C VAL A 27 4.57 1.46 -30.74
N GLN A 28 4.33 1.07 -31.98
CA GLN A 28 5.32 0.52 -32.89
C GLN A 28 6.10 1.67 -33.53
N SER A 29 7.34 1.90 -33.07
CA SER A 29 8.18 3.00 -33.56
C SER A 29 8.87 2.64 -34.87
N ASN A 30 8.68 3.48 -35.89
CA ASN A 30 9.37 3.46 -37.18
C ASN A 30 10.79 4.06 -37.00
N PRO A 31 11.87 3.50 -37.59
CA PRO A 31 13.25 3.86 -37.24
C PRO A 31 13.77 5.08 -38.03
N GLY A 32 13.08 6.22 -37.92
CA GLY A 32 13.36 7.43 -38.72
C GLY A 32 13.63 8.72 -37.94
N ASP A 33 13.14 8.85 -36.71
CA ASP A 33 13.22 10.12 -35.98
C ASP A 33 14.03 9.94 -34.68
N LEU A 34 15.31 10.33 -34.73
CA LEU A 34 16.16 10.51 -33.56
C LEU A 34 16.27 12.00 -33.26
N ASP A 35 15.21 12.59 -32.70
CA ASP A 35 15.32 13.81 -31.93
C ASP A 35 15.81 13.48 -30.51
N SER A 36 17.04 13.91 -30.26
CA SER A 36 17.76 13.68 -29.01
C SER A 36 17.19 14.58 -27.91
N ASN A 37 16.02 14.26 -27.38
CA ASN A 37 15.51 14.73 -26.08
C ASN A 37 14.32 13.85 -25.64
N SER A 38 14.50 12.53 -25.63
CA SER A 38 13.69 11.70 -24.76
C SER A 38 14.22 11.87 -23.34
N GLU A 39 13.45 12.59 -22.53
CA GLU A 39 13.59 12.61 -21.08
C GLU A 39 13.38 11.18 -20.58
N GLN A 40 14.47 10.41 -20.61
CA GLN A 40 14.55 9.06 -20.08
C GLN A 40 14.06 9.17 -18.63
N ALA A 41 12.95 8.51 -18.32
CA ALA A 41 12.46 8.41 -16.96
C ALA A 41 13.58 7.82 -16.11
N LYS A 42 14.33 8.70 -15.44
CA LYS A 42 15.43 8.35 -14.56
C LYS A 42 14.82 7.46 -13.50
N ILE A 43 15.18 6.18 -13.50
CA ILE A 43 14.89 5.30 -12.38
C ILE A 43 15.79 5.80 -11.24
N THR A 44 15.35 6.86 -10.59
CA THR A 44 16.02 7.45 -9.44
C THR A 44 15.84 6.45 -8.32
N GLN A 45 16.94 5.82 -7.92
CA GLN A 45 16.95 5.01 -6.71
C GLN A 45 16.48 5.89 -5.55
N PRO A 46 15.63 5.37 -4.65
CA PRO A 46 15.15 6.15 -3.52
C PRO A 46 16.31 6.78 -2.78
N THR A 47 16.20 8.07 -2.43
CA THR A 47 17.20 8.70 -1.57
C THR A 47 17.45 7.88 -0.30
N GLU A 48 18.64 7.98 0.29
CA GLU A 48 19.02 7.23 1.50
C GLU A 48 18.01 7.39 2.65
N VAL A 49 17.45 8.60 2.78
CA VAL A 49 16.40 8.93 3.75
C VAL A 49 15.13 8.11 3.50
N LEU A 50 14.64 8.05 2.26
CA LEU A 50 13.45 7.28 1.91
C LEU A 50 13.67 5.78 2.12
N THR A 51 14.85 5.29 1.74
CA THR A 51 15.24 3.89 1.98
C THR A 51 15.19 3.55 3.47
N THR A 52 15.68 4.45 4.33
CA THR A 52 15.65 4.27 5.79
C THR A 52 14.22 4.25 6.33
N ILE A 53 13.37 5.21 5.93
CA ILE A 53 11.97 5.29 6.35
C ILE A 53 11.22 4.00 5.98
N PHE A 54 11.34 3.56 4.73
CA PHE A 54 10.65 2.37 4.25
C PHE A 54 11.21 1.08 4.84
N SER A 55 12.52 1.01 5.14
CA SER A 55 13.11 -0.12 5.85
C SER A 55 12.62 -0.23 7.29
N ASP A 56 12.63 0.88 8.04
CA ASP A 56 12.09 0.93 9.41
C ASP A 56 10.61 0.54 9.43
N LEU A 57 9.84 0.98 8.43
CA LEU A 57 8.44 0.57 8.25
C LEU A 57 8.28 -0.93 8.01
N GLU A 58 9.05 -1.49 7.06
CA GLU A 58 9.00 -2.92 6.76
C GLU A 58 9.35 -3.75 8.00
N ASN A 59 10.39 -3.35 8.74
CA ASN A 59 10.83 -4.01 9.95
C ASN A 59 9.79 -3.89 11.08
N GLY A 60 9.20 -2.71 11.26
CA GLY A 60 8.16 -2.51 12.27
C GLY A 60 6.91 -3.36 12.02
N ILE A 61 6.47 -3.45 10.76
CA ILE A 61 5.34 -4.31 10.38
C ILE A 61 5.67 -5.79 10.60
N LYS A 62 6.87 -6.23 10.21
CA LYS A 62 7.34 -7.61 10.44
C LYS A 62 7.39 -7.96 11.93
N ALA A 63 7.86 -7.04 12.76
CA ALA A 63 7.96 -7.22 14.20
C ALA A 63 6.61 -7.11 14.93
N GLY A 64 5.59 -6.54 14.29
CA GLY A 64 4.34 -6.15 14.97
C GLY A 64 4.53 -4.95 15.91
N ASP A 65 5.64 -4.23 15.76
CA ASP A 65 6.01 -3.05 16.55
C ASP A 65 6.34 -1.89 15.63
N VAL A 66 5.35 -1.04 15.39
CA VAL A 66 5.48 0.14 14.53
C VAL A 66 5.85 1.38 15.34
N ARG A 67 6.22 1.26 16.62
CA ARG A 67 6.69 2.43 17.38
C ARG A 67 7.97 3.01 16.80
N ILE A 68 8.79 2.19 16.14
CA ILE A 68 10.00 2.64 15.41
C ILE A 68 9.69 3.65 14.30
N VAL A 69 8.50 3.58 13.69
CA VAL A 69 8.09 4.53 12.64
C VAL A 69 7.40 5.78 13.18
N SER A 70 7.18 5.90 14.49
CA SER A 70 6.52 7.07 15.10
C SER A 70 7.21 8.40 14.76
N LYS A 71 8.55 8.40 14.68
CA LYS A 71 9.37 9.57 14.29
C LYS A 71 9.14 10.04 12.85
N TYR A 72 8.51 9.21 12.01
CA TYR A 72 8.17 9.56 10.62
C TYR A 72 6.69 9.88 10.46
N ILE A 73 5.86 9.75 11.49
CA ILE A 73 4.41 9.99 11.36
C ILE A 73 4.14 11.49 11.34
N GLY A 74 3.45 11.96 10.30
CA GLY A 74 3.05 13.36 10.20
C GLY A 74 2.07 13.79 11.29
N MET A 75 1.94 15.10 11.51
CA MET A 75 1.01 15.64 12.51
C MET A 75 -0.46 15.27 12.22
N LYS A 76 -0.80 15.13 10.94
CA LYS A 76 -2.12 14.72 10.44
C LYS A 76 -1.92 13.64 9.37
N VAL A 77 -2.48 12.46 9.60
CA VAL A 77 -2.31 11.28 8.72
C VAL A 77 -3.66 10.73 8.33
N TYR A 78 -3.85 10.45 7.05
CA TYR A 78 -4.99 9.66 6.59
C TYR A 78 -4.75 8.18 6.85
N LEU A 79 -5.63 7.54 7.60
CA LEU A 79 -5.60 6.10 7.84
C LEU A 79 -6.79 5.41 7.18
N ASN A 80 -6.52 4.24 6.61
CA ASN A 80 -7.52 3.25 6.25
C ASN A 80 -7.03 1.89 6.74
N LEU A 81 -7.62 1.34 7.79
CA LEU A 81 -7.21 0.05 8.34
C LEU A 81 -8.36 -0.95 8.18
N ARG A 82 -8.09 -2.14 7.62
CA ARG A 82 -9.11 -3.20 7.47
C ARG A 82 -9.87 -3.44 8.78
N GLY A 83 -11.18 -3.19 8.75
CA GLY A 83 -12.07 -3.40 9.89
C GLY A 83 -12.08 -2.25 10.92
N ALA A 84 -11.52 -1.10 10.60
CA ALA A 84 -11.64 0.15 11.35
C ALA A 84 -12.22 1.26 10.47
N GLU A 85 -12.68 2.34 11.09
CA GLU A 85 -13.07 3.56 10.37
C GLU A 85 -11.84 4.16 9.66
N SER A 86 -12.08 4.72 8.46
CA SER A 86 -11.05 5.45 7.71
C SER A 86 -11.22 6.95 7.93
N GLY A 87 -10.12 7.69 8.05
CA GLY A 87 -10.20 9.11 8.31
C GLY A 87 -8.85 9.76 8.59
N TYR A 88 -8.89 11.05 8.90
CA TYR A 88 -7.70 11.79 9.33
C TYR A 88 -7.55 11.73 10.85
N TYR A 89 -6.35 11.38 11.29
CA TYR A 89 -6.00 11.28 12.71
C TYR A 89 -4.80 12.18 13.01
N SER A 90 -4.67 12.58 14.28
CA SER A 90 -3.42 13.17 14.77
C SER A 90 -2.30 12.13 14.73
N GLY A 91 -1.04 12.56 14.63
CA GLY A 91 0.10 11.64 14.58
C GLY A 91 0.12 10.63 15.74
N ASN A 92 -0.14 11.08 16.96
CA ASN A 92 -0.20 10.21 18.14
C ASN A 92 -1.32 9.17 18.06
N HIS A 93 -2.53 9.58 17.65
CA HIS A 93 -3.62 8.63 17.46
C HIS A 93 -3.35 7.67 16.30
N ALA A 94 -2.70 8.14 15.23
CA ALA A 94 -2.33 7.29 14.12
C ALA A 94 -1.34 6.20 14.54
N VAL A 95 -0.28 6.55 15.29
CA VAL A 95 0.66 5.57 15.85
C VAL A 95 -0.07 4.53 16.71
N TYR A 96 -0.97 4.96 17.59
CA TYR A 96 -1.74 4.05 18.44
C TYR A 96 -2.59 3.07 17.62
N LEU A 97 -3.32 3.56 16.61
CA LEU A 97 -4.19 2.73 15.78
C LEU A 97 -3.39 1.72 14.94
N ILE A 98 -2.28 2.15 14.34
CA ILE A 98 -1.40 1.27 13.56
C ILE A 98 -0.75 0.23 14.49
N GLN A 99 -0.26 0.64 15.66
CA GLN A 99 0.33 -0.26 16.65
C GLN A 99 -0.68 -1.29 17.16
N ASN A 100 -1.91 -0.88 17.44
CA ASN A 100 -2.96 -1.81 17.84
C ASN A 100 -3.31 -2.78 16.71
N PHE A 101 -3.36 -2.31 15.46
CA PHE A 101 -3.66 -3.14 14.29
C PHE A 101 -2.66 -4.28 14.13
N PHE A 102 -1.36 -3.98 14.11
CA PHE A 102 -0.29 -4.99 13.94
C PHE A 102 0.05 -5.74 15.24
N GLY A 103 -0.18 -5.14 16.41
CA GLY A 103 0.02 -5.81 17.70
C GLY A 103 -1.00 -6.91 17.99
N THR A 104 -2.21 -6.78 17.45
CA THR A 104 -3.29 -7.79 17.58
C THR A 104 -3.31 -8.81 16.44
N ARG A 105 -2.55 -8.57 15.36
CA ARG A 105 -2.45 -9.42 14.17
C ARG A 105 -1.01 -9.84 13.96
N ARG A 106 -0.69 -11.09 14.28
CA ARG A 106 0.69 -11.57 14.14
C ARG A 106 1.09 -11.61 12.67
N THR A 107 1.91 -10.66 12.22
CA THR A 107 2.55 -10.69 10.90
C THR A 107 3.40 -11.96 10.77
N ILE A 108 3.22 -12.69 9.68
CA ILE A 108 3.98 -13.90 9.35
C ILE A 108 5.02 -13.55 8.28
N THR A 109 4.55 -12.89 7.23
CA THR A 109 5.37 -12.41 6.13
C THR A 109 4.97 -10.99 5.80
N PHE A 110 5.94 -10.16 5.43
CA PHE A 110 5.69 -8.87 4.84
C PHE A 110 6.90 -8.43 4.05
N LYS A 111 6.68 -7.83 2.88
CA LYS A 111 7.74 -7.26 2.05
C LYS A 111 7.20 -6.08 1.27
N LEU A 112 7.95 -4.97 1.28
CA LEU A 112 7.71 -3.88 0.34
C LEU A 112 8.19 -4.31 -1.04
N SER A 113 7.33 -4.13 -2.04
CA SER A 113 7.55 -4.58 -3.42
C SER A 113 7.60 -3.43 -4.40
N THR A 114 6.93 -2.31 -4.10
CA THR A 114 7.01 -1.08 -4.90
C THR A 114 7.53 0.03 -4.01
N ILE A 115 8.54 0.74 -4.47
CA ILE A 115 8.96 2.02 -3.92
C ILE A 115 9.05 2.98 -5.10
N LYS A 116 8.37 4.11 -5.01
CA LYS A 116 8.44 5.19 -5.98
C LYS A 116 8.92 6.44 -5.26
N ASP A 117 10.07 6.94 -5.71
CA ASP A 117 10.62 8.22 -5.29
C ASP A 117 10.10 9.29 -6.26
N THR A 118 8.98 9.92 -5.91
CA THR A 118 8.48 11.10 -6.62
C THR A 118 8.84 12.34 -5.81
N GLU A 119 9.12 13.46 -6.47
CA GLU A 119 9.62 14.66 -5.78
C GLU A 119 8.67 15.22 -4.71
N THR A 120 7.37 14.95 -4.82
CA THR A 120 6.34 15.53 -3.96
C THR A 120 5.65 14.52 -3.06
N THR A 121 5.53 13.26 -3.48
CA THR A 121 4.74 12.23 -2.80
C THR A 121 5.35 10.83 -2.93
N PRO A 122 6.57 10.58 -2.41
CA PRO A 122 7.15 9.25 -2.42
C PRO A 122 6.19 8.24 -1.77
N TYR A 123 6.09 7.05 -2.34
CA TYR A 123 5.20 6.04 -1.79
C TYR A 123 5.77 4.63 -1.92
N ALA A 124 5.28 3.75 -1.07
CA ALA A 124 5.59 2.34 -1.11
C ALA A 124 4.33 1.48 -1.01
N THR A 125 4.36 0.31 -1.66
CA THR A 125 3.39 -0.75 -1.45
C THR A 125 4.10 -2.03 -1.02
N GLY A 126 3.42 -2.79 -0.18
CA GLY A 126 3.90 -4.09 0.28
C GLY A 126 2.78 -5.08 0.45
N SER A 127 3.15 -6.35 0.47
CA SER A 127 2.22 -7.44 0.68
C SER A 127 2.79 -8.47 1.64
N GLY A 128 1.90 -9.26 2.21
CA GLY A 128 2.27 -10.22 3.22
C GLY A 128 1.10 -11.07 3.69
N THR A 129 1.29 -11.69 4.84
CA THR A 129 0.25 -12.42 5.54
C THR A 129 0.34 -12.16 7.03
N PHE A 130 -0.81 -12.12 7.70
CA PHE A 130 -0.90 -12.14 9.15
C PHE A 130 -1.83 -13.24 9.62
N THR A 131 -1.79 -13.54 10.91
CA THR A 131 -2.76 -14.40 11.57
C THR A 131 -3.70 -13.57 12.41
N THR A 132 -5.01 -13.80 12.30
CA THR A 132 -6.03 -13.23 13.20
C THR A 132 -7.01 -14.32 13.58
N ARG A 133 -7.27 -14.47 14.89
CA ARG A 133 -8.20 -15.50 15.42
C ARG A 133 -7.93 -16.92 14.87
N GLY A 134 -6.66 -17.27 14.68
CA GLY A 134 -6.25 -18.59 14.15
C GLY A 134 -6.26 -18.73 12.62
N SER A 135 -6.83 -17.77 11.88
CA SER A 135 -6.87 -17.78 10.42
C SER A 135 -5.74 -16.96 9.82
N ARG A 136 -5.13 -17.48 8.75
CA ARG A 136 -4.14 -16.74 7.95
C ARG A 136 -4.87 -15.88 6.90
N GLU A 137 -4.56 -14.60 6.88
CA GLU A 137 -5.14 -13.64 5.95
C GLU A 137 -4.06 -12.93 5.11
N LYS A 138 -4.46 -12.45 3.93
CA LYS A 138 -3.62 -11.58 3.10
C LYS A 138 -3.56 -10.18 3.69
N LEU A 139 -2.35 -9.63 3.66
CA LEU A 139 -2.02 -8.26 4.04
C LEU A 139 -1.57 -7.49 2.80
N GLN A 140 -2.16 -6.33 2.55
CA GLN A 140 -1.63 -5.35 1.60
C GLN A 140 -1.48 -4.00 2.29
N VAL A 141 -0.37 -3.32 2.07
CA VAL A 141 -0.05 -2.04 2.71
C VAL A 141 0.30 -1.02 1.63
N TYR A 142 -0.22 0.19 1.78
CA TYR A 142 0.18 1.39 1.02
C TYR A 142 0.60 2.46 2.02
N VAL A 143 1.75 3.09 1.78
CA VAL A 143 2.22 4.23 2.57
C VAL A 143 2.69 5.33 1.63
N ALA A 144 2.20 6.55 1.85
CA ALA A 144 2.68 7.74 1.16
C ALA A 144 3.35 8.69 2.14
N LEU A 145 4.40 9.34 1.64
CA LEU A 145 5.14 10.38 2.33
C LEU A 145 4.78 11.74 1.72
N GLY A 146 4.92 12.78 2.52
CA GLY A 146 4.90 14.16 2.08
C GLY A 146 6.02 14.94 2.77
N LYS A 147 6.42 16.06 2.16
CA LYS A 147 7.45 16.93 2.72
C LYS A 147 6.82 17.96 3.66
N LYS A 148 7.31 18.04 4.90
CA LYS A 148 6.88 19.00 5.92
C LYS A 148 8.11 19.55 6.63
N ASP A 149 8.33 20.86 6.54
CA ASP A 149 9.44 21.56 7.19
C ASP A 149 10.79 20.87 6.89
N ASP A 150 11.02 20.56 5.60
CA ASP A 150 12.16 19.81 5.05
C ASP A 150 12.34 18.35 5.53
N GLN A 151 11.36 17.80 6.25
CA GLN A 151 11.34 16.40 6.66
C GLN A 151 10.34 15.60 5.86
N TRP A 152 10.70 14.36 5.53
CA TRP A 152 9.77 13.38 4.96
C TRP A 152 8.95 12.75 6.09
N VAL A 153 7.62 12.87 5.98
CA VAL A 153 6.69 12.31 6.95
C VAL A 153 5.60 11.50 6.26
N ILE A 154 5.12 10.45 6.92
CA ILE A 154 3.98 9.65 6.51
C ILE A 154 2.73 10.51 6.61
N THR A 155 2.06 10.69 5.47
CA THR A 155 0.81 11.45 5.34
C THR A 155 -0.38 10.53 5.08
N GLN A 156 -0.12 9.31 4.60
CA GLN A 156 -1.14 8.29 4.37
C GLN A 156 -0.62 6.90 4.72
N PHE A 157 -1.47 6.10 5.37
CA PHE A 157 -1.20 4.70 5.68
C PHE A 157 -2.49 3.88 5.50
N SER A 158 -2.47 2.95 4.56
CA SER A 158 -3.60 2.08 4.26
C SER A 158 -3.23 0.61 4.41
N VAL A 159 -4.14 -0.17 4.98
CA VAL A 159 -4.07 -1.63 5.09
C VAL A 159 -5.34 -2.25 4.53
N TYR A 160 -5.19 -3.08 3.52
CA TYR A 160 -6.30 -3.73 2.81
C TYR A 160 -6.43 -5.21 3.11
#